data_AF-A0A7S2EDI4-F1
#
_entry.id   AF-A0A7S2EDI4-F1
#
_cell.length_a   1.000
_cell.length_b   1.000
_cell.length_c   1.000
_cell.angle_alpha   90.00
_cell.angle_beta   90.00
_cell.angle_gamma   90.00
#
_symmetry.space_group_name_H-M   'P 1'
#
loop_
_entity.id
_entity.type
_entity.pdbx_description
1 polymer ?
#
loop_
_entity_poly.entity_id
_entity_poly.type
_entity_poly.pdbx_seq_one_letter_code
_entity_poly.pdbx_strand_id
1 'polypeptide(L)'
;LVLTVCVDRVAASGGYMMACQSAPGRLYAAPFAAVGSVGVIREGVNVHDVLRKVGIRPLVLRAGEDKVPLDMISEVKEEDVTKVKRDMERIHGAFRDMVLEARPGIARRPPSSGGKVTIGEDGEEITEEEEEE
;
A
#
# COMPACT_ATOMS: atom_id res chain seq x y z
N LEU A 1 -15.32 24.55 -0.29
CA LEU A 1 -14.09 24.42 -1.10
C LEU A 1 -14.14 23.07 -1.79
N VAL A 2 -13.85 23.00 -3.09
CA VAL A 2 -13.80 21.75 -3.86
C VAL A 2 -12.33 21.40 -4.07
N LEU A 3 -11.91 20.19 -3.71
CA LEU A 3 -10.55 19.72 -3.90
C LEU A 3 -10.43 19.04 -5.28
N THR A 4 -9.45 19.46 -6.07
CA THR A 4 -9.11 18.82 -7.35
C THR A 4 -7.68 18.33 -7.29
N VAL A 5 -7.48 17.06 -7.63
CA VAL A 5 -6.16 16.41 -7.71
C VAL A 5 -5.93 16.03 -9.16
N CYS A 6 -4.78 16.39 -9.71
CA CYS A 6 -4.36 16.03 -11.07
C CYS A 6 -3.05 15.23 -10.99
N VAL A 7 -3.00 14.08 -11.64
CA VAL A 7 -1.86 13.16 -11.63
C VAL A 7 -1.24 13.10 -13.02
N ASP A 8 -0.06 13.70 -13.21
CA ASP A 8 0.64 13.66 -14.49
C ASP A 8 1.38 12.33 -14.70
N ARG A 9 2.14 11.85 -13.70
CA ARG A 9 2.98 10.65 -13.87
C ARG A 9 2.71 9.53 -12.90
N VAL A 10 2.59 9.82 -11.61
CA VAL A 10 2.49 8.77 -10.58
C VAL A 10 1.63 9.24 -9.41
N ALA A 11 0.61 8.47 -9.07
CA ALA A 11 -0.07 8.48 -7.78
C ALA A 11 -0.42 7.03 -7.42
N ALA A 12 0.56 6.30 -6.90
CA ALA A 12 0.45 4.89 -6.56
C ALA A 12 0.60 4.67 -5.04
N SER A 13 0.08 3.55 -4.52
CA SER A 13 0.11 3.18 -3.11
C SER A 13 -0.46 4.32 -2.24
N GLY A 14 0.30 4.83 -1.25
CA GLY A 14 -0.14 5.96 -0.42
C GLY A 14 -0.50 7.22 -1.21
N GLY A 15 0.12 7.46 -2.37
CA GLY A 15 -0.25 8.58 -3.24
C GLY A 15 -1.65 8.44 -3.82
N TYR A 16 -2.02 7.22 -4.23
CA TYR A 16 -3.37 6.91 -4.70
C TYR A 16 -4.39 7.05 -3.57
N MET A 17 -4.06 6.51 -2.38
CA MET A 17 -4.89 6.63 -1.17
C MET A 17 -5.27 8.10 -0.90
N MET A 18 -4.28 8.99 -0.88
CA MET A 18 -4.51 10.41 -0.64
C MET A 18 -5.31 11.08 -1.77
N ALA A 19 -5.03 10.70 -3.02
CA ALA A 19 -5.73 11.22 -4.19
C ALA A 19 -7.23 10.86 -4.17
N CYS A 20 -7.60 9.66 -3.71
CA CYS A 20 -8.99 9.23 -3.56
C CYS A 20 -9.78 10.14 -2.61
N GLN A 21 -9.14 10.67 -1.55
CA GLN A 21 -9.78 11.56 -0.56
C GLN A 21 -10.14 12.95 -1.11
N SER A 22 -9.89 13.20 -2.39
CA SER A 22 -10.44 14.37 -3.08
C SER A 22 -11.97 14.36 -3.16
N ALA A 23 -12.65 13.22 -2.96
CA ALA A 23 -14.10 13.11 -2.97
C ALA A 23 -14.78 14.04 -1.94
N PRO A 24 -15.89 14.73 -2.29
CA PRO A 24 -16.66 14.64 -3.54
C PRO A 24 -16.11 15.49 -4.70
N GLY A 25 -14.89 16.02 -4.58
CA GLY A 25 -14.19 16.71 -5.65
C GLY A 25 -13.60 15.78 -6.72
N ARG A 26 -12.68 16.32 -7.52
CA ARG A 26 -12.25 15.72 -8.79
C ARG A 26 -10.86 15.09 -8.68
N LEU A 27 -10.68 13.95 -9.34
CA LEU A 27 -9.39 13.28 -9.50
C LEU A 27 -9.18 13.00 -11.00
N TYR A 28 -8.16 13.64 -11.57
CA TYR A 28 -7.74 13.47 -12.96
C TYR A 28 -6.41 12.76 -13.00
N ALA A 29 -6.23 11.88 -13.98
CA ALA A 29 -4.95 11.25 -14.27
C ALA A 29 -4.66 11.42 -15.76
N ALA A 30 -3.40 11.73 -16.11
CA ALA A 30 -2.96 11.59 -17.48
C ALA A 30 -3.05 10.11 -17.90
N PRO A 31 -3.24 9.82 -19.19
CA PRO A 31 -3.29 8.43 -19.66
C PRO A 31 -2.06 7.63 -19.21
N PHE A 32 -0.88 8.16 -19.46
CA PHE A 32 0.36 7.49 -19.09
C PHE A 32 0.66 7.51 -17.57
N ALA A 33 -0.24 8.03 -16.72
CA ALA A 33 -0.03 8.07 -15.29
C ALA A 33 -0.16 6.68 -14.66
N ALA A 34 0.76 6.38 -13.76
CA ALA A 34 0.72 5.21 -12.91
C ALA A 34 -0.15 5.48 -11.68
N VAL A 35 -1.37 4.93 -11.64
CA VAL A 35 -2.29 5.02 -10.49
C VAL A 35 -2.63 3.65 -9.90
N GLY A 36 -3.14 3.63 -8.67
CA GLY A 36 -3.54 2.39 -7.99
C GLY A 36 -2.45 1.83 -7.06
N SER A 37 -2.10 0.55 -7.23
CA SER A 37 -1.21 -0.19 -6.31
C SER A 37 -1.72 -0.23 -4.85
N VAL A 38 -2.98 -0.63 -4.68
CA VAL A 38 -3.60 -0.87 -3.36
C VAL A 38 -3.06 -2.15 -2.75
N GLY A 39 -1.96 -2.02 -2.03
CA GLY A 39 -1.22 -3.14 -1.45
C GLY A 39 -0.24 -2.66 -0.39
N VAL A 40 0.17 -3.58 0.47
CA VAL A 40 1.16 -3.33 1.53
C VAL A 40 2.29 -4.34 1.35
N ILE A 41 3.50 -3.84 1.11
CA ILE A 41 4.70 -4.65 1.03
C ILE A 41 5.69 -4.23 2.11
N ARG A 42 6.46 -5.19 2.61
CA ARG A 42 7.59 -4.93 3.51
C ARG A 42 8.75 -5.79 3.04
N GLU A 43 9.84 -5.13 2.69
CA GLU A 43 11.05 -5.76 2.19
C GLU A 43 12.23 -5.40 3.09
N GLY A 44 13.19 -6.31 3.19
CA GLY A 44 14.39 -6.09 4.00
C GLY A 44 15.29 -7.32 4.01
N VAL A 45 16.57 -7.08 4.29
CA VAL A 45 17.57 -8.13 4.48
C VAL A 45 17.75 -8.36 5.97
N ASN A 46 17.83 -9.62 6.40
CA ASN A 46 18.23 -9.96 7.75
C ASN A 46 19.67 -10.47 7.76
N VAL A 47 20.53 -9.84 8.55
CA VAL A 47 21.95 -10.13 8.69
C VAL A 47 22.30 -10.76 10.05
N HIS A 48 21.30 -11.19 10.83
CA HIS A 48 21.48 -11.78 12.16
C HIS A 48 22.52 -12.91 12.15
N ASP A 49 22.42 -13.84 11.20
CA ASP A 49 23.33 -14.98 11.09
C ASP A 49 24.75 -14.59 10.70
N VAL A 50 24.91 -13.54 9.89
CA VAL A 50 26.23 -13.01 9.53
C VAL A 50 26.91 -12.43 10.76
N LEU A 51 26.19 -11.61 11.53
CA LEU A 51 26.69 -11.03 12.78
C LEU A 51 27.09 -12.11 13.78
N ARG A 52 26.26 -13.14 13.94
CA ARG A 52 26.53 -14.28 14.81
C ARG A 52 27.81 -15.02 14.40
N LYS A 53 28.05 -15.24 13.10
CA LYS A 53 29.26 -15.89 12.58
C LYS A 53 30.54 -15.12 12.86
N VAL A 54 30.49 -13.78 12.86
CA VAL A 54 31.65 -12.92 13.15
C VAL A 54 31.76 -12.56 14.65
N GLY A 55 30.95 -13.18 15.51
CA GLY A 55 31.00 -12.98 16.96
C GLY A 55 30.29 -11.71 17.46
N ILE A 56 29.53 -11.01 16.60
CA ILE A 56 28.75 -9.83 16.98
C ILE A 56 27.37 -10.27 17.46
N ARG A 57 27.01 -9.85 18.68
CA ARG A 57 25.67 -10.09 19.26
C ARG A 57 24.95 -8.77 19.49
N PRO A 58 23.82 -8.51 18.81
CA PRO A 58 23.01 -7.32 19.05
C PRO A 58 22.49 -7.26 20.49
N LEU A 59 22.60 -6.11 21.13
CA LEU A 59 21.91 -5.81 22.38
C LEU A 59 20.59 -5.12 22.07
N VAL A 60 19.47 -5.83 22.28
CA VAL A 60 18.13 -5.30 22.03
C VAL A 60 17.41 -5.08 23.35
N LEU A 61 17.13 -3.82 23.68
CA LEU A 61 16.35 -3.42 24.85
C LEU A 61 14.92 -3.12 24.39
N ARG A 62 13.92 -3.70 25.05
CA ARG A 62 12.50 -3.53 24.70
C ARG A 62 11.71 -3.01 25.88
N ALA A 63 10.68 -2.22 25.57
CA ALA A 63 9.65 -1.81 26.51
C ALA A 63 8.28 -2.10 25.87
N GLY A 64 7.44 -2.87 26.57
CA GLY A 64 6.15 -3.38 26.09
C GLY A 64 6.26 -4.77 25.43
N GLU A 65 5.35 -5.67 25.78
CA GLU A 65 5.31 -7.06 25.31
C GLU A 65 5.05 -7.17 23.80
N ASP A 66 4.38 -6.17 23.23
CA ASP A 66 3.96 -6.20 21.83
C ASP A 66 5.03 -5.77 20.81
N LYS A 67 6.20 -5.32 21.25
CA LYS A 67 7.27 -4.87 20.33
C LYS A 67 7.98 -6.07 19.71
N VAL A 68 7.51 -6.46 18.53
CA VAL A 68 8.18 -7.39 17.62
C VAL A 68 9.22 -6.64 16.79
N PRO A 69 10.53 -6.84 17.00
CA PRO A 69 11.54 -6.27 16.12
C PRO A 69 11.72 -7.20 14.93
N LEU A 70 10.91 -6.99 13.91
CA LEU A 70 11.32 -7.40 12.55
C LEU A 70 12.34 -6.37 12.03
N ASP A 71 13.50 -6.33 12.68
CA ASP A 71 14.65 -5.51 12.25
C ASP A 71 15.66 -6.38 11.48
N MET A 72 16.76 -5.77 11.03
CA MET A 72 17.75 -6.47 10.21
C MET A 72 18.73 -7.32 11.02
N ILE A 73 18.77 -7.17 12.35
CA ILE A 73 19.85 -7.70 13.20
C ILE A 73 19.37 -8.73 14.22
N SER A 74 18.09 -8.70 14.57
CA SER A 74 17.42 -9.62 15.46
C SER A 74 17.16 -10.95 14.77
N GLU A 75 17.10 -12.01 15.58
CA GLU A 75 16.67 -13.32 15.12
C GLU A 75 15.20 -13.25 14.69
N VAL A 76 14.89 -13.78 13.51
CA VAL A 76 13.52 -13.82 12.98
C VAL A 76 12.81 -15.05 13.52
N LYS A 77 11.78 -14.85 14.35
CA LYS A 77 10.92 -15.92 14.85
C LYS A 77 9.66 -16.05 14.01
N GLU A 78 9.11 -17.25 13.89
CA GLU A 78 7.89 -17.51 13.11
C GLU A 78 6.66 -16.79 13.69
N GLU A 79 6.56 -16.70 15.02
CA GLU A 79 5.51 -15.95 15.72
C GLU A 79 5.56 -14.45 15.38
N ASP A 80 6.77 -13.88 15.34
CA ASP A 80 7.02 -12.48 14.99
C ASP A 80 6.58 -12.18 13.55
N VAL A 81 6.91 -13.08 12.62
CA VAL A 81 6.48 -12.99 11.21
C VAL A 81 4.96 -13.07 11.09
N THR A 82 4.33 -13.98 11.84
CA THR A 82 2.87 -14.15 11.83
C THR A 82 2.14 -12.91 12.32
N LYS A 83 2.63 -12.30 13.40
CA LYS A 83 2.07 -11.05 13.93
C LYS A 83 2.21 -9.90 12.93
N VAL A 84 3.37 -9.73 12.31
CA VAL A 84 3.57 -8.69 11.28
C VAL A 84 2.69 -8.92 10.05
N LYS A 85 2.53 -10.16 9.58
CA LYS A 85 1.62 -10.47 8.47
C LYS A 85 0.19 -10.10 8.79
N ARG A 86 -0.29 -10.41 10.00
CA ARG A 86 -1.63 -10.01 10.45
C ARG A 86 -1.80 -8.50 10.47
N ASP A 87 -0.79 -7.77 10.94
CA ASP A 87 -0.84 -6.31 10.95
C ASP A 87 -0.83 -5.73 9.53
N MET A 88 -0.05 -6.32 8.60
CA MET A 88 -0.06 -5.96 7.18
C MET A 88 -1.43 -6.18 6.54
N GLU A 89 -2.08 -7.31 6.83
CA GLU A 89 -3.44 -7.61 6.32
C GLU A 89 -4.46 -6.59 6.84
N ARG A 90 -4.36 -6.20 8.11
CA ARG A 90 -5.22 -5.15 8.69
C ARG A 90 -5.01 -3.80 7.99
N ILE A 91 -3.76 -3.42 7.73
CA ILE A 91 -3.44 -2.18 7.01
C ILE A 91 -3.96 -2.25 5.57
N HIS A 92 -3.79 -3.39 4.90
CA HIS A 92 -4.29 -3.59 3.54
C HIS A 92 -5.81 -3.49 3.46
N GLY A 93 -6.53 -4.14 4.38
CA GLY A 93 -7.97 -4.01 4.52
C GLY A 93 -8.41 -2.57 4.72
N ALA A 94 -7.81 -1.86 5.68
CA ALA A 94 -8.13 -0.45 5.95
C ALA A 94 -7.86 0.44 4.73
N PHE A 95 -6.76 0.24 4.01
CA PHE A 95 -6.46 0.98 2.80
C PHE A 95 -7.52 0.71 1.71
N ARG A 96 -7.87 -0.55 1.46
CA ARG A 96 -8.93 -0.89 0.51
C ARG A 96 -10.25 -0.21 0.88
N ASP A 97 -10.64 -0.27 2.14
CA ASP A 97 -11.90 0.27 2.62
C ASP A 97 -11.94 1.80 2.45
N MET A 98 -10.84 2.51 2.77
CA MET A 98 -10.73 3.95 2.52
C MET A 98 -10.90 4.34 1.04
N VAL A 99 -10.33 3.55 0.13
CA VAL A 99 -10.45 3.79 -1.32
C VAL A 99 -11.89 3.56 -1.77
N LEU A 100 -12.53 2.46 -1.32
CA LEU A 100 -13.91 2.12 -1.67
C LEU A 100 -14.91 3.13 -1.11
N GLU A 101 -14.71 3.60 0.13
CA GLU A 101 -15.55 4.63 0.74
C GLU A 101 -15.48 5.95 -0.02
N ALA A 102 -14.28 6.36 -0.45
CA ALA A 102 -14.09 7.61 -1.19
C ALA A 102 -14.54 7.51 -2.65
N ARG A 103 -14.46 6.34 -3.27
CA ARG A 103 -14.72 6.10 -4.70
C ARG A 103 -15.50 4.78 -4.89
N PRO A 104 -16.81 4.74 -4.58
CA PRO A 104 -17.61 3.50 -4.53
C PRO A 104 -17.80 2.80 -5.88
N GLY A 105 -17.69 3.51 -7.01
CA GLY A 105 -17.81 2.91 -8.35
C GLY A 105 -16.68 1.92 -8.70
N ILE A 106 -15.50 2.10 -8.11
CA ILE A 106 -14.29 1.28 -8.36
C ILE A 106 -14.53 -0.20 -8.00
N ALA A 107 -15.58 -0.52 -7.22
CA ALA A 107 -15.90 -1.85 -6.74
C ALA A 107 -16.31 -2.87 -7.83
N ARG A 108 -16.63 -2.46 -9.06
CA ARG A 108 -17.17 -3.38 -10.10
C ARG A 108 -16.11 -4.25 -10.80
N ARG A 109 -14.83 -4.03 -10.52
CA ARG A 109 -13.74 -4.94 -10.88
C ARG A 109 -12.84 -5.03 -9.65
N PRO A 110 -12.59 -6.21 -9.05
CA PRO A 110 -11.59 -6.28 -8.00
C PRO A 110 -10.30 -5.71 -8.60
N PRO A 111 -9.70 -4.64 -8.03
CA PRO A 111 -8.39 -4.20 -8.47
C PRO A 111 -7.54 -5.44 -8.29
N SER A 112 -7.11 -6.02 -9.42
CA SER A 112 -6.42 -7.30 -9.49
C SER A 112 -5.51 -7.41 -8.27
N SER A 113 -5.80 -8.39 -7.42
CA SER A 113 -5.27 -8.63 -6.08
C SER A 113 -3.75 -8.89 -6.09
N GLY A 114 -3.01 -7.93 -6.62
CA GLY A 114 -1.62 -8.03 -7.03
C GLY A 114 -1.21 -6.79 -7.81
N GLY A 115 -0.88 -5.71 -7.11
CA GLY A 115 0.10 -4.69 -7.52
C GLY A 115 -0.02 -4.05 -8.91
N LYS A 116 -1.13 -4.18 -9.63
CA LYS A 116 -1.22 -3.69 -11.00
C LYS A 116 -1.43 -2.18 -10.97
N VAL A 117 -0.44 -1.47 -11.51
CA VAL A 117 -0.55 -0.07 -11.90
C VAL A 117 -1.59 -0.01 -13.03
N THR A 118 -2.70 0.68 -12.80
CA THR A 118 -3.60 1.02 -13.91
C THR A 118 -2.94 2.19 -14.64
N ILE A 119 -2.63 1.99 -15.91
CA ILE A 119 -2.27 3.07 -16.82
C ILE A 119 -3.61 3.71 -17.18
N GLY A 120 -3.75 5.01 -16.94
CA GLY A 120 -4.95 5.73 -17.39
C GLY A 120 -5.12 5.56 -18.90
N GLU A 121 -6.32 5.32 -19.38
CA GLU A 121 -6.60 5.58 -20.78
C GLU A 121 -7.37 6.90 -20.81
N ASP A 122 -6.74 7.85 -21.50
CA ASP A 122 -7.05 9.26 -21.71
C ASP A 122 -7.34 10.17 -20.50
N GLY A 123 -7.06 11.47 -20.70
CA GLY A 123 -7.07 12.53 -19.68
C GLY A 123 -8.47 12.92 -19.23
N GLU A 124 -9.32 11.93 -19.00
CA GLU A 124 -10.70 12.09 -18.54
C GLU A 124 -10.75 12.09 -17.01
N GLU A 125 -11.86 12.60 -16.47
CA GLU A 125 -12.19 12.32 -15.08
C GLU A 125 -12.15 10.81 -14.91
N ILE A 126 -11.62 10.27 -13.80
CA ILE A 126 -11.78 8.83 -13.54
C ILE A 126 -13.27 8.61 -13.28
N THR A 127 -14.03 8.46 -14.37
CA THR A 127 -15.48 8.25 -14.47
C THR A 127 -15.66 7.09 -15.41
N GLU A 128 -16.42 6.10 -14.94
CA GLU A 128 -16.66 4.82 -15.61
C GLU A 128 -17.51 5.03 -16.86
N GLU A 129 -16.99 4.71 -18.06
CA GLU A 129 -17.84 4.41 -19.21
C GLU A 129 -18.33 2.96 -19.09
N GLU A 130 -19.66 2.78 -19.17
CA GLU A 130 -20.29 1.47 -19.37
C GLU A 130 -20.05 1.03 -20.82
N GLU A 131 -19.07 0.15 -21.06
CA GLU A 131 -19.05 -0.62 -22.31
C GLU A 131 -20.14 -1.70 -22.25
N GLU A 132 -21.22 -1.48 -22.99
CA GLU A 132 -22.16 -2.50 -23.42
C GLU A 132 -21.47 -3.46 -24.41
N GLU A 133 -21.27 -4.73 -24.02
CA GLU A 133 -21.62 -5.95 -24.80
C GLU A 133 -21.41 -7.24 -23.98
#